data_AF-A0A372J9D6-F1
#
_entry.id   AF-A0A372J9D6-F1
#
_cell.length_a   1.000
_cell.length_b   1.000
_cell.length_c   1.000
_cell.angle_alpha   90.00
_cell.angle_beta   90.00
_cell.angle_gamma   90.00
#
_symmetry.space_group_name_H-M   'P 1'
#
loop_
_entity.id
_entity.type
_entity.pdbx_description
1 polymer ?
#
loop_
_entity_poly.entity_id
_entity_poly.type
_entity_poly.pdbx_seq_one_letter_code
_entity_poly.pdbx_strand_id
1 'polypeptide(L)'
;MVRLSPNGVLGLWVTFTLGVPFLLISIAARDLPADVLTCARFALAAGTLVAVTWVRRGRGEALGAPARLLSSRPVEVVAVGVCSAALPSVLITIGEHHVQTGLTSLLLATTPMWIALGNPLLFPAERLGARRALCLLVALCGTALTTAADGTGGPLVWSALPLAAALSYAAGSLVVRSRLRDVDPFALTGAQMAVAVVVTAPFAATHLSAVRWGAGPWAAVLALGVLCSGLGWLANTVLVQRVSAVQASLVSFAAPVVSMLLGTIVLGERLSALQVGAAGLVVAAIVSFGLPSRRPGPHREVGAILELAILGFLAEDPLHAYELRKRISKLVGHVRPVSDGSLYPALQRLRRRELVTRTPAPGEGGPARQVFALTDAGRVELERLLTHPDDLDITDRNKYFVILAFLHLLPAPAQADILRRRLEFLEDPRRGFFLVEDRPQREDELRSPFRAGIQHIARTTSAAERAWLARTLDTLRLEPS
;
A
#
# COMPACT_ATOMS: atom_id res chain seq x y z
N MET A 1 -18.29 -5.13 16.66
CA MET A 1 -16.98 -4.51 16.99
C MET A 1 -15.99 -4.77 15.86
N VAL A 2 -15.63 -3.76 15.07
CA VAL A 2 -14.66 -3.87 13.97
C VAL A 2 -13.26 -3.98 14.57
N ARG A 3 -12.61 -5.15 14.50
CA ARG A 3 -11.19 -5.28 14.89
C ARG A 3 -10.35 -4.55 13.85
N LEU A 4 -9.78 -3.41 14.23
CA LEU A 4 -8.83 -2.67 13.40
C LEU A 4 -7.60 -3.53 13.14
N SER A 5 -7.12 -3.54 11.89
CA SER A 5 -5.86 -4.19 11.54
C SER A 5 -4.68 -3.46 12.22
N PRO A 6 -3.52 -4.11 12.41
CA PRO A 6 -2.33 -3.45 12.97
C PRO A 6 -1.93 -2.17 12.23
N ASN A 7 -2.14 -2.12 10.91
CA ASN A 7 -1.90 -0.91 10.10
C ASN A 7 -3.00 0.15 10.29
N GLY A 8 -4.24 -0.25 10.60
CA GLY A 8 -5.33 0.67 10.94
C GLY A 8 -5.09 1.40 12.26
N VAL A 9 -4.60 0.69 13.28
CA VAL A 9 -4.21 1.31 14.57
C VAL A 9 -3.04 2.28 14.36
N LEU A 10 -2.04 1.87 13.57
CA LEU A 10 -0.91 2.75 13.22
C LEU A 10 -1.36 4.00 12.47
N GLY A 11 -2.26 3.85 11.49
CA GLY A 11 -2.82 4.97 10.73
C GLY A 11 -3.58 5.96 11.62
N LEU A 12 -4.39 5.47 12.57
CA LEU A 12 -5.09 6.32 13.55
C LEU A 12 -4.12 7.09 14.43
N TRP A 13 -3.05 6.45 14.89
CA TRP A 13 -2.01 7.14 15.66
C TRP A 13 -1.34 8.24 14.83
N VAL A 14 -0.97 7.96 13.58
CA VAL A 14 -0.36 8.95 12.67
C VAL A 14 -1.33 10.13 12.46
N THR A 15 -2.60 9.86 12.15
CA THR A 15 -3.64 10.89 12.01
C THR A 15 -3.75 11.77 13.26
N PHE A 16 -3.76 11.16 14.45
CA PHE A 16 -3.78 11.90 15.71
C PHE A 16 -2.53 12.79 15.86
N THR A 17 -1.34 12.24 15.65
CA THR A 17 -0.07 12.98 15.75
C THR A 17 0.15 14.04 14.67
N LEU A 18 -0.66 14.05 13.60
CA LEU A 18 -0.69 15.12 12.59
C LEU A 18 -1.68 16.23 12.92
N GLY A 19 -2.77 15.94 13.65
CA GLY A 19 -3.76 16.95 14.05
C GLY A 19 -3.41 17.69 15.35
N VAL A 20 -2.86 16.99 16.35
CA VAL A 20 -2.46 17.58 17.65
C VAL A 20 -1.44 18.73 17.54
N PRO A 21 -0.46 18.71 16.61
CA PRO A 21 0.53 19.78 16.51
C PRO A 21 -0.06 21.17 16.34
N PHE A 22 -1.17 21.35 15.64
CA PHE A 22 -1.78 22.68 15.42
C PHE A 22 -2.11 23.36 16.75
N LEU A 23 -2.75 22.64 17.67
CA LEU A 23 -3.03 23.13 19.03
C LEU A 23 -1.74 23.42 19.80
N LEU A 24 -0.79 22.48 19.81
CA LEU A 24 0.44 22.63 20.60
C LEU A 24 1.35 23.74 20.07
N ILE A 25 1.42 23.94 18.75
CA ILE A 25 2.18 25.02 18.12
C ILE A 25 1.58 26.37 18.53
N SER A 26 0.26 26.51 18.55
CA SER A 26 -0.40 27.75 19.00
C SER A 26 -0.07 28.13 20.45
N ILE A 27 0.14 27.12 21.31
CA ILE A 27 0.56 27.33 22.71
C ILE A 27 2.05 27.68 22.78
N ALA A 28 2.89 26.93 22.05
CA ALA A 28 4.34 27.12 22.07
C ALA A 28 4.79 28.44 21.45
N ALA A 29 4.12 28.89 20.38
CA ALA A 29 4.43 30.11 19.65
C ALA A 29 4.21 31.41 20.45
N ARG A 30 3.60 31.33 21.64
CA ARG A 30 3.43 32.49 22.55
C ARG A 30 4.77 32.99 23.10
N ASP A 31 5.69 32.07 23.35
CA ASP A 31 6.96 32.35 24.05
C ASP A 31 8.20 32.00 23.20
N LEU A 32 8.04 31.29 22.08
CA LEU A 32 9.14 30.85 21.22
C LEU A 32 8.94 31.31 19.77
N PRO A 33 9.99 31.87 19.13
CA PRO A 33 10.03 32.02 17.68
C PRO A 33 9.85 30.66 16.97
N ALA A 34 9.18 30.67 15.82
CA ALA A 34 8.82 29.44 15.09
C ALA A 34 10.05 28.60 14.65
N ASP A 35 11.16 29.26 14.32
CA ASP A 35 12.40 28.59 13.92
C ASP A 35 13.04 27.85 15.10
N VAL A 36 13.04 28.50 16.27
CA VAL A 36 13.54 27.93 17.53
C VAL A 36 12.65 26.77 17.95
N LEU A 37 11.33 26.94 17.89
CA LEU A 37 10.35 25.88 18.16
C LEU A 37 10.58 24.66 17.25
N THR A 38 10.77 24.90 15.95
CA THR A 38 11.00 23.85 14.94
C THR A 38 12.30 23.09 15.20
N CYS A 39 13.40 23.79 15.46
CA CYS A 39 14.67 23.16 15.79
C CYS A 39 14.56 22.36 17.11
N ALA A 40 13.98 22.95 18.16
CA ALA A 40 13.84 22.32 19.46
C ALA A 40 13.01 21.03 19.40
N ARG A 41 11.87 21.03 18.69
CA ARG A 41 11.05 19.80 18.54
C ARG A 41 11.78 18.71 17.77
N PHE A 42 12.62 19.04 16.79
CA PHE A 42 13.42 18.02 16.07
C PHE A 42 14.56 17.48 16.93
N ALA A 43 15.20 18.33 17.75
CA ALA A 43 16.22 17.89 18.70
C ALA A 43 15.63 16.94 19.74
N LEU A 44 14.45 17.26 20.28
CA LEU A 44 13.71 16.39 21.19
C LEU A 44 13.26 15.09 20.52
N ALA A 45 12.84 15.14 19.25
CA ALA A 45 12.50 13.95 18.48
C ALA A 45 13.70 13.02 18.28
N ALA A 46 14.85 13.57 17.87
CA ALA A 46 16.10 12.83 17.75
C ALA A 46 16.49 12.21 19.10
N GLY A 47 16.46 12.99 20.19
CA GLY A 47 16.73 12.51 21.54
C GLY A 47 15.77 11.40 22.00
N THR A 48 14.48 11.52 21.68
CA THR A 48 13.46 10.49 21.96
C THR A 48 13.81 9.18 21.26
N LEU A 49 14.18 9.25 19.97
CA LEU A 49 14.52 8.06 19.19
C LEU A 49 15.82 7.42 19.70
N VAL A 50 16.82 8.22 20.08
CA VAL A 50 18.04 7.75 20.75
C VAL A 50 17.70 7.07 22.08
N ALA A 51 16.85 7.67 22.91
CA ALA A 51 16.47 7.09 24.20
C ALA A 51 15.71 5.76 24.02
N VAL A 52 14.73 5.71 23.11
CA VAL A 52 13.95 4.49 22.84
C VAL A 52 14.83 3.39 22.25
N THR A 53 15.72 3.72 21.31
CA THR A 53 16.66 2.73 20.74
C THR A 53 17.67 2.26 21.78
N TRP A 54 18.15 3.15 22.65
CA TRP A 54 19.04 2.81 23.75
C TRP A 54 18.41 1.78 24.70
N VAL A 55 17.18 2.02 25.15
CA VAL A 55 16.46 1.11 26.05
C VAL A 55 16.18 -0.25 25.37
N ARG A 56 15.90 -0.26 24.07
CA ARG A 56 15.49 -1.49 23.37
C ARG A 56 16.65 -2.32 22.80
N ARG A 57 17.75 -1.67 22.43
CA ARG A 57 18.84 -2.28 21.64
C ARG A 57 20.25 -2.00 22.20
N GLY A 58 20.35 -1.25 23.31
CA GLY A 58 21.61 -0.92 23.94
C GLY A 58 22.28 0.34 23.39
N ARG A 59 23.31 0.83 24.11
CA ARG A 59 23.92 2.15 23.89
C ARG A 59 24.63 2.26 22.55
N GLY A 60 25.26 1.18 22.10
CA GLY A 60 26.00 1.13 20.82
C GLY A 60 25.08 1.30 19.62
N GLU A 61 23.87 0.73 19.66
CA GLU A 61 22.90 0.82 18.56
C GLU A 61 22.19 2.17 18.50
N ALA A 62 22.00 2.84 19.64
CA ALA A 62 21.23 4.08 19.72
C ALA A 62 21.78 5.21 18.86
N LEU A 63 23.11 5.36 18.85
CA LEU A 63 23.81 6.34 18.02
C LEU A 63 24.48 5.68 16.79
N GLY A 64 24.87 4.41 16.92
CA GLY A 64 25.57 3.70 15.85
C GLY A 64 24.68 3.40 14.64
N ALA A 65 23.41 3.03 14.84
CA ALA A 65 22.51 2.70 13.74
C ALA A 65 22.23 3.89 12.79
N PRO A 66 21.78 5.07 13.27
CA PRO A 66 21.59 6.22 12.40
C PRO A 66 22.90 6.73 11.77
N ALA A 67 24.02 6.69 12.50
CA ALA A 67 25.32 7.10 11.97
C ALA A 67 25.82 6.19 10.83
N ARG A 68 25.72 4.87 11.01
CA ARG A 68 26.05 3.89 9.95
C ARG A 68 25.16 4.04 8.73
N LEU A 69 23.87 4.28 8.94
CA LEU A 69 22.93 4.54 7.85
C LEU A 69 23.32 5.81 7.08
N LEU A 70 23.66 6.90 7.78
CA LEU A 70 24.11 8.14 7.16
C LEU A 70 25.42 7.94 6.38
N SER A 71 26.34 7.11 6.85
CA SER A 71 27.58 6.80 6.12
C SER A 71 27.37 5.91 4.89
N SER A 72 26.38 5.01 4.92
CA SER A 72 26.16 4.01 3.86
C SER A 72 25.22 4.49 2.76
N ARG A 73 24.23 5.32 3.09
CA ARG A 73 23.26 5.92 2.15
C ARG A 73 23.09 7.43 2.41
N PRO A 74 24.17 8.23 2.34
CA PRO A 74 24.13 9.64 2.75
C PRO A 74 23.13 10.46 1.94
N VAL A 75 23.08 10.24 0.62
CA VAL A 75 22.23 11.02 -0.28
C VAL A 75 20.76 10.80 0.02
N GLU A 76 20.32 9.54 0.14
CA GLU A 76 18.92 9.21 0.43
C GLU A 76 18.49 9.70 1.81
N VAL A 77 19.33 9.54 2.83
CA VAL A 77 19.01 9.95 4.20
C VAL A 77 18.94 11.46 4.32
N VAL A 78 19.90 12.19 3.73
CA VAL A 78 19.88 13.66 3.71
C VAL A 78 18.69 14.15 2.92
N ALA A 79 18.39 13.56 1.75
CA ALA A 79 17.21 13.92 0.97
C ALA A 79 15.91 13.71 1.77
N VAL A 80 15.78 12.61 2.52
CA VAL A 80 14.61 12.38 3.36
C VAL A 80 14.56 13.34 4.55
N GLY A 81 15.68 13.62 5.21
CA GLY A 81 15.79 14.62 6.28
C GLY A 81 15.38 16.03 5.84
N VAL A 82 15.84 16.45 4.67
CA VAL A 82 15.53 17.74 4.09
C VAL A 82 14.06 17.77 3.63
N CYS A 83 13.65 16.83 2.78
CA CYS A 83 12.34 16.86 2.14
C CYS A 83 11.18 16.47 3.05
N SER A 84 11.42 15.65 4.07
CA SER A 84 10.37 15.17 4.98
C SER A 84 10.36 15.90 6.32
N ALA A 85 11.26 16.85 6.56
CA ALA A 85 11.27 17.58 7.84
C ALA A 85 11.75 19.03 7.68
N ALA A 86 13.01 19.24 7.31
CA ALA A 86 13.63 20.57 7.39
C ALA A 86 13.00 21.58 6.42
N LEU A 87 13.04 21.29 5.12
CA LEU A 87 12.57 22.20 4.08
C LEU A 87 11.08 22.52 4.21
N PRO A 88 10.18 21.52 4.38
CA PRO A 88 8.76 21.82 4.62
C PRO A 88 8.54 22.72 5.82
N SER A 89 9.24 22.50 6.93
CA SER A 89 9.02 23.28 8.16
C SER A 89 9.45 24.74 7.99
N VAL A 90 10.57 25.00 7.30
CA VAL A 90 11.02 26.36 6.99
C VAL A 90 10.03 27.06 6.06
N LEU A 91 9.60 26.40 4.98
CA LEU A 91 8.64 26.95 4.02
C LEU A 91 7.29 27.27 4.67
N ILE A 92 6.79 26.37 5.53
CA ILE A 92 5.55 26.59 6.29
C ILE A 92 5.71 27.78 7.23
N THR A 93 6.80 27.83 8.00
CA THR A 93 7.05 28.92 8.95
C THR A 93 7.06 30.29 8.26
N ILE A 94 7.77 30.42 7.15
CA ILE A 94 7.81 31.66 6.36
C ILE A 94 6.43 31.99 5.76
N GLY A 95 5.71 30.97 5.27
CA GLY A 95 4.38 31.10 4.69
C GLY A 95 3.33 31.57 5.70
N GLU A 96 3.36 31.05 6.94
CA GLU A 96 2.40 31.39 7.99
C GLU A 96 2.49 32.84 8.46
N HIS A 97 3.62 33.52 8.24
CA HIS A 97 3.70 34.97 8.47
C HIS A 97 2.86 35.80 7.49
N HIS A 98 2.50 35.23 6.34
CA HIS A 98 1.85 35.95 5.23
C HIS A 98 0.50 35.35 4.82
N VAL A 99 0.21 34.14 5.28
CA VAL A 99 -0.96 33.34 4.88
C VAL A 99 -1.62 32.76 6.13
N GLN A 100 -2.95 32.78 6.16
CA GLN A 100 -3.70 32.20 7.27
C GLN A 100 -3.42 30.69 7.43
N THR A 101 -3.36 30.22 8.68
CA THR A 101 -3.08 28.83 9.05
C THR A 101 -4.07 27.84 8.40
N GLY A 102 -5.34 28.23 8.24
CA GLY A 102 -6.36 27.44 7.52
C GLY A 102 -5.96 27.14 6.07
N LEU A 103 -5.54 28.17 5.31
CA LEU A 103 -5.09 28.01 3.92
C LEU A 103 -3.78 27.20 3.84
N THR A 104 -2.83 27.41 4.76
CA THR A 104 -1.61 26.59 4.86
C THR A 104 -1.95 25.11 5.04
N SER A 105 -2.86 24.77 5.96
CA SER A 105 -3.25 23.38 6.22
C SER A 105 -3.95 22.72 5.00
N LEU A 106 -4.77 23.47 4.27
CA LEU A 106 -5.40 23.00 3.04
C LEU A 106 -4.38 22.69 1.94
N LEU A 107 -3.41 23.60 1.75
CA LEU A 107 -2.35 23.39 0.76
C LEU A 107 -1.48 22.18 1.11
N LEU A 108 -1.20 21.96 2.40
CA LEU A 108 -0.51 20.75 2.87
C LEU A 108 -1.33 19.47 2.66
N ALA A 109 -2.66 19.55 2.75
CA ALA A 109 -3.53 18.40 2.46
C ALA A 109 -3.46 17.95 1.00
N THR A 110 -2.81 18.69 0.09
CA THR A 110 -2.55 18.25 -1.29
C THR A 110 -1.41 17.23 -1.41
N THR A 111 -0.62 16.96 -0.36
CA THR A 111 0.48 15.98 -0.40
C THR A 111 0.10 14.62 -1.03
N PRO A 112 -1.06 14.00 -0.71
CA PRO A 112 -1.46 12.74 -1.33
C PRO A 112 -1.66 12.84 -2.84
N MET A 113 -2.03 14.01 -3.37
CA MET A 113 -2.16 14.25 -4.82
C MET A 113 -0.80 14.29 -5.50
N TRP A 114 0.18 14.96 -4.89
CA TRP A 114 1.55 14.98 -5.40
C TRP A 114 2.18 13.60 -5.38
N ILE A 115 1.96 12.83 -4.29
CA ILE A 115 2.39 11.43 -4.24
C ILE A 115 1.67 10.61 -5.32
N ALA A 116 0.35 10.79 -5.48
CA ALA A 116 -0.45 10.13 -6.50
C ALA A 116 0.05 10.39 -7.93
N LEU A 117 0.48 11.62 -8.23
CA LEU A 117 1.03 12.02 -9.53
C LEU A 117 2.45 11.50 -9.74
N GLY A 118 3.28 11.45 -8.70
CA GLY A 118 4.64 10.92 -8.76
C GLY A 118 4.71 9.39 -8.72
N ASN A 119 3.73 8.72 -8.12
CA ASN A 119 3.73 7.27 -7.91
C ASN A 119 3.89 6.47 -9.21
N PRO A 120 3.22 6.79 -10.34
CA PRO A 120 3.37 6.07 -11.60
C PRO A 120 4.78 6.14 -12.22
N LEU A 121 5.57 7.16 -11.90
CA LEU A 121 6.95 7.31 -12.41
C LEU A 121 7.90 6.29 -11.76
N LEU A 122 7.65 5.95 -10.49
CA LEU A 122 8.47 5.01 -9.72
C LEU A 122 7.85 3.60 -9.67
N PHE A 123 6.52 3.53 -9.72
CA PHE A 123 5.73 2.30 -9.59
C PHE A 123 4.60 2.25 -10.63
N PRO A 124 4.91 1.95 -11.91
CA PRO A 124 3.90 1.90 -12.97
C PRO A 124 2.75 0.91 -12.71
N ALA A 125 2.99 -0.14 -11.91
CA ALA A 125 1.99 -1.11 -11.51
C ALA A 125 1.01 -0.58 -10.43
N GLU A 126 1.34 0.50 -9.74
CA GLU A 126 0.53 1.10 -8.66
C GLU A 126 -0.26 2.34 -9.14
N ARG A 127 -0.66 2.38 -10.42
CA ARG A 127 -1.48 3.47 -10.97
C ARG A 127 -2.80 3.63 -10.24
N LEU A 128 -3.21 4.88 -10.03
CA LEU A 128 -4.49 5.21 -9.42
C LEU A 128 -5.63 5.00 -10.40
N GLY A 129 -6.57 4.13 -10.01
CA GLY A 129 -7.84 3.99 -10.73
C GLY A 129 -8.78 5.18 -10.46
N ALA A 130 -9.71 5.42 -11.39
CA ALA A 130 -10.66 6.54 -11.33
C ALA A 130 -11.41 6.66 -9.99
N ARG A 131 -11.86 5.54 -9.41
CA ARG A 131 -12.52 5.53 -8.09
C ARG A 131 -11.64 6.11 -6.98
N ARG A 132 -10.36 5.74 -6.95
CA ARG A 132 -9.42 6.20 -5.92
C ARG A 132 -9.03 7.66 -6.14
N ALA A 133 -8.89 8.08 -7.39
CA ALA A 133 -8.71 9.49 -7.74
C ALA A 133 -9.92 10.33 -7.26
N LEU A 134 -11.15 9.85 -7.49
CA LEU A 134 -12.36 10.49 -6.97
C LEU A 134 -12.36 10.59 -5.43
N CYS A 135 -11.95 9.52 -4.73
CA CYS A 135 -11.83 9.56 -3.27
C CYS A 135 -10.82 10.62 -2.78
N LEU A 136 -9.68 10.78 -3.48
CA LEU A 136 -8.70 11.82 -3.16
C LEU A 136 -9.29 13.23 -3.38
N LEU A 137 -10.00 13.45 -4.48
CA LEU A 137 -10.66 14.72 -4.77
C LEU A 137 -11.73 15.06 -3.74
N VAL A 138 -12.58 14.08 -3.38
CA VAL A 138 -13.62 14.26 -2.37
C VAL A 138 -13.00 14.55 -0.99
N ALA A 139 -11.93 13.85 -0.61
CA ALA A 139 -11.22 14.12 0.64
C ALA A 139 -10.58 15.52 0.65
N LEU A 140 -9.99 15.96 -0.46
CA LEU A 140 -9.44 17.30 -0.59
C LEU A 140 -10.53 18.37 -0.49
N CYS A 141 -11.65 18.22 -1.21
CA CYS A 141 -12.77 19.16 -1.16
C CYS A 141 -13.38 19.23 0.25
N GLY A 142 -13.54 18.08 0.92
CA GLY A 142 -13.99 18.03 2.31
C GLY A 142 -13.02 18.76 3.24
N THR A 143 -11.72 18.56 3.05
CA THR A 143 -10.69 19.28 3.81
C THR A 143 -10.78 20.79 3.57
N ALA A 144 -10.92 21.22 2.31
CA ALA A 144 -11.09 22.63 1.95
C ALA A 144 -12.31 23.26 2.63
N LEU A 145 -13.43 22.53 2.69
CA LEU A 145 -14.64 22.98 3.36
C LEU A 145 -14.47 23.07 4.88
N THR A 146 -13.66 22.20 5.51
CA THR A 146 -13.38 22.31 6.95
C THR A 146 -12.60 23.58 7.30
N THR A 147 -11.72 24.05 6.40
CA THR A 147 -10.85 25.21 6.60
C THR A 147 -11.39 26.50 5.99
N ALA A 148 -12.45 26.44 5.17
CA ALA A 148 -13.01 27.61 4.48
C ALA A 148 -13.61 28.68 5.41
N ALA A 149 -14.01 28.28 6.63
CA ALA A 149 -14.54 29.20 7.63
C ALA A 149 -13.49 30.16 8.19
N ASP A 150 -12.19 29.82 8.11
CA ASP A 150 -11.09 30.64 8.61
C ASP A 150 -10.74 31.82 7.68
N GLY A 151 -11.39 31.90 6.52
CA GLY A 151 -11.06 32.83 5.45
C GLY A 151 -9.93 32.30 4.56
N THR A 152 -10.01 32.59 3.26
CA THR A 152 -8.92 32.32 2.31
C THR A 152 -8.28 33.65 1.91
N GLY A 153 -7.59 34.29 2.86
CA GLY A 153 -6.91 35.56 2.65
C GLY A 153 -5.39 35.41 2.59
N GLY A 154 -4.78 35.95 1.53
CA GLY A 154 -3.33 36.05 1.40
C GLY A 154 -2.88 36.30 -0.05
N PRO A 155 -1.76 37.01 -0.30
CA PRO A 155 -1.24 37.16 -1.66
C PRO A 155 -0.89 35.81 -2.27
N LEU A 156 -1.27 35.60 -3.55
CA LEU A 156 -1.07 34.33 -4.27
C LEU A 156 0.40 33.86 -4.25
N VAL A 157 1.35 34.81 -4.24
CA VAL A 157 2.79 34.52 -4.19
C VAL A 157 3.20 33.74 -2.93
N TRP A 158 2.60 34.04 -1.77
CA TRP A 158 2.96 33.38 -0.51
C TRP A 158 2.29 32.01 -0.34
N SER A 159 1.18 31.77 -1.07
CA SER A 159 0.54 30.45 -1.15
C SER A 159 1.43 29.40 -1.84
N ALA A 160 2.46 29.83 -2.59
CA ALA A 160 3.42 28.92 -3.19
C ALA A 160 4.28 28.17 -2.15
N LEU A 161 4.53 28.76 -0.97
CA LEU A 161 5.42 28.16 0.04
C LEU A 161 4.80 26.91 0.70
N PRO A 162 3.56 26.93 1.23
CA PRO A 162 2.93 25.72 1.75
C PRO A 162 2.71 24.64 0.67
N LEU A 163 2.45 25.05 -0.57
CA LEU A 163 2.32 24.11 -1.69
C LEU A 163 3.66 23.43 -2.01
N ALA A 164 4.76 24.18 -2.02
CA ALA A 164 6.11 23.64 -2.18
C ALA A 164 6.49 22.72 -1.01
N ALA A 165 6.05 23.03 0.22
CA ALA A 165 6.19 22.14 1.36
C ALA A 165 5.42 20.81 1.16
N ALA A 166 4.19 20.88 0.64
CA ALA A 166 3.38 19.69 0.34
C ALA A 166 4.05 18.78 -0.71
N LEU A 167 4.64 19.38 -1.76
CA LEU A 167 5.41 18.67 -2.78
C LEU A 167 6.71 18.07 -2.20
N SER A 168 7.39 18.81 -1.32
CA SER A 168 8.59 18.33 -0.63
C SER A 168 8.30 17.11 0.23
N TYR A 169 7.23 17.13 1.03
CA TYR A 169 6.76 15.96 1.79
C TYR A 169 6.44 14.77 0.89
N ALA A 170 5.84 15.01 -0.28
CA ALA A 170 5.55 13.98 -1.26
C ALA A 170 6.83 13.32 -1.80
N ALA A 171 7.81 14.13 -2.18
CA ALA A 171 9.11 13.64 -2.64
C ALA A 171 9.82 12.80 -1.56
N GLY A 172 9.87 13.30 -0.32
CA GLY A 172 10.44 12.58 0.81
C GLY A 172 9.78 11.22 1.06
N SER A 173 8.45 11.18 1.05
CA SER A 173 7.67 9.94 1.21
C SER A 173 7.92 8.93 0.08
N LEU A 174 8.06 9.42 -1.16
CA LEU A 174 8.38 8.58 -2.32
C LEU A 174 9.81 8.02 -2.25
N VAL A 175 10.78 8.79 -1.76
CA VAL A 175 12.16 8.28 -1.52
C VAL A 175 12.17 7.20 -0.44
N VAL A 176 11.47 7.42 0.69
CA VAL A 176 11.34 6.39 1.74
C VAL A 176 10.74 5.10 1.17
N ARG A 177 9.64 5.21 0.41
CA ARG A 177 8.95 4.07 -0.19
C ARG A 177 9.78 3.32 -1.23
N SER A 178 10.56 4.04 -2.04
CA SER A 178 11.31 3.48 -3.19
C SER A 178 12.70 2.99 -2.86
N ARG A 179 13.44 3.68 -1.98
CA ARG A 179 14.87 3.40 -1.73
C ARG A 179 15.21 2.99 -0.30
N LEU A 180 14.31 3.19 0.66
CA LEU A 180 14.60 2.98 2.08
C LEU A 180 13.56 2.09 2.79
N ARG A 181 12.85 1.25 2.04
CA ARG A 181 11.85 0.33 2.59
C ARG A 181 12.47 -0.78 3.44
N ASP A 182 13.67 -1.19 3.08
CA ASP A 182 14.47 -2.25 3.73
C ASP A 182 15.20 -1.77 4.98
N VAL A 183 15.25 -0.46 5.21
CA VAL A 183 16.00 0.16 6.30
C VAL A 183 15.20 0.14 7.60
N ASP A 184 15.88 -0.10 8.72
CA ASP A 184 15.29 -0.03 10.05
C ASP A 184 14.63 1.35 10.31
N PRO A 185 13.33 1.39 10.67
CA PRO A 185 12.60 2.65 10.81
C PRO A 185 13.16 3.55 11.92
N PHE A 186 13.68 2.98 13.02
CA PHE A 186 14.23 3.79 14.11
C PHE A 186 15.52 4.48 13.69
N ALA A 187 16.41 3.77 13.00
CA ALA A 187 17.64 4.35 12.44
C ALA A 187 17.33 5.43 11.39
N LEU A 188 16.37 5.17 10.50
CA LEU A 188 15.96 6.11 9.46
C LEU A 188 15.34 7.38 10.04
N THR A 189 14.33 7.26 10.90
CA THR A 189 13.69 8.43 11.50
C THR A 189 14.67 9.19 12.41
N GLY A 190 15.55 8.48 13.13
CA GLY A 190 16.59 9.09 13.95
C GLY A 190 17.56 9.94 13.12
N ALA A 191 18.05 9.39 12.01
CA ALA A 191 18.92 10.12 11.09
C ALA A 191 18.20 11.28 10.39
N GLN A 192 16.92 11.09 10.00
CA GLN A 192 16.07 12.14 9.44
C GLN A 192 15.94 13.34 10.39
N MET A 193 15.66 13.08 11.68
CA MET A 193 15.56 14.14 12.69
C MET A 193 16.90 14.83 12.95
N ALA A 194 18.01 14.07 12.98
CA ALA A 194 19.35 14.65 13.12
C ALA A 194 19.70 15.60 11.97
N VAL A 195 19.42 15.19 10.72
CA VAL A 195 19.59 16.06 9.54
C VAL A 195 18.70 17.31 9.67
N ALA A 196 17.46 17.15 10.12
CA ALA A 196 16.54 18.27 10.31
C ALA A 196 17.06 19.28 11.35
N VAL A 197 17.63 18.82 12.46
CA VAL A 197 18.27 19.68 13.46
C VAL A 197 19.44 20.45 12.84
N VAL A 198 20.35 19.77 12.12
CA VAL A 198 21.52 20.41 11.50
C VAL A 198 21.10 21.50 10.51
N VAL A 199 20.07 21.23 9.70
CA VAL A 199 19.60 22.18 8.68
C VAL A 199 18.85 23.37 9.31
N THR A 200 18.09 23.14 10.38
CA THR A 200 17.27 24.19 11.01
C THR A 200 18.01 24.99 12.10
N ALA A 201 19.10 24.45 12.66
CA ALA A 201 19.87 25.10 13.72
C ALA A 201 20.41 26.51 13.37
N PRO A 202 20.95 26.77 12.16
CA PRO A 202 21.42 28.12 11.80
C PRO A 202 20.31 29.17 11.84
N PHE A 203 19.08 28.80 11.44
CA PHE A 203 17.91 29.67 11.48
C PHE A 203 17.41 29.89 12.91
N ALA A 204 17.45 28.84 13.75
CA ALA A 204 17.10 28.98 15.16
C ALA A 204 18.09 29.87 15.92
N ALA A 205 19.39 29.78 15.60
CA ALA A 205 20.46 30.51 16.28
C ALA A 205 20.29 32.03 16.21
N THR A 206 19.72 32.57 15.12
CA THR A 206 19.51 34.01 14.95
C THR A 206 18.44 34.58 15.88
N HIS A 207 17.55 33.74 16.42
CA HIS A 207 16.41 34.17 17.23
C HIS A 207 16.41 33.61 18.65
N LEU A 208 17.55 33.06 19.12
CA LEU A 208 17.68 32.54 20.49
C LEU A 208 17.46 33.60 21.58
N SER A 209 17.82 34.86 21.31
CA SER A 209 17.65 35.97 22.26
C SER A 209 16.18 36.36 22.48
N ALA A 210 15.29 35.99 21.56
CA ALA A 210 13.86 36.27 21.66
C ALA A 210 13.08 35.21 22.45
N VAL A 211 13.75 34.15 22.92
CA VAL A 211 13.13 33.04 23.67
C VAL A 211 12.70 33.49 25.06
N ARG A 212 11.45 33.17 25.42
CA ARG A 212 10.91 33.34 26.77
C ARG A 212 10.73 31.99 27.45
N TRP A 213 10.88 32.00 28.77
CA TRP A 213 10.80 30.79 29.59
C TRP A 213 9.44 30.72 30.29
N GLY A 214 8.56 29.89 29.75
CA GLY A 214 7.25 29.59 30.34
C GLY A 214 7.02 28.08 30.43
N ALA A 215 6.56 27.60 31.59
CA ALA A 215 6.33 26.17 31.81
C ALA A 215 5.30 25.58 30.82
N GLY A 216 4.25 26.33 30.49
CA GLY A 216 3.21 25.91 29.54
C GLY A 216 3.74 25.73 28.11
N PRO A 217 4.31 26.79 27.49
CA PRO A 217 4.87 26.69 26.14
C PRO A 217 5.96 25.63 25.99
N TRP A 218 6.87 25.51 26.96
CA TRP A 218 7.91 24.48 26.92
C TRP A 218 7.37 23.05 27.15
N ALA A 219 6.29 22.87 27.93
CA ALA A 219 5.59 21.58 27.98
C ALA A 219 4.96 21.22 26.62
N ALA A 220 4.42 22.21 25.90
CA ALA A 220 3.93 22.00 24.53
C ALA A 220 5.06 21.65 23.56
N VAL A 221 6.25 22.29 23.68
CA VAL A 221 7.45 21.92 22.90
C VAL A 221 7.88 20.48 23.19
N LEU A 222 7.87 20.07 24.46
CA LEU A 222 8.20 18.71 24.87
C LEU A 222 7.22 17.70 24.25
N ALA A 223 5.92 17.95 24.36
CA ALA A 223 4.88 17.11 23.76
C ALA A 223 4.99 17.06 22.23
N LEU A 224 5.26 18.20 21.57
CA LEU A 224 5.52 18.26 20.13
C LEU A 224 6.73 17.42 19.74
N GLY A 225 7.85 17.56 20.45
CA GLY A 225 9.09 16.86 20.16
C GLY A 225 8.97 15.35 20.34
N VAL A 226 8.43 14.91 21.47
CA VAL A 226 8.36 13.49 21.84
C VAL A 226 7.24 12.78 21.07
N LEU A 227 5.99 13.27 21.19
CA LEU A 227 4.81 12.55 20.71
C LEU A 227 4.61 12.72 19.21
N CYS A 228 4.70 13.95 18.71
CA CYS A 228 4.38 14.24 17.31
C CYS A 228 5.62 14.07 16.42
N SER A 229 6.72 14.71 16.78
CA SER A 229 7.94 14.75 15.97
C SER A 229 8.78 13.48 16.08
N GLY A 230 8.81 12.83 17.24
CA GLY A 230 9.54 11.57 17.46
C GLY A 230 8.69 10.35 17.11
N LEU A 231 7.73 10.03 17.97
CA LEU A 231 6.91 8.82 17.84
C LEU A 231 5.94 8.89 16.65
N GLY A 232 5.36 10.06 16.37
CA GLY A 232 4.46 10.28 15.23
C GLY A 232 5.18 10.11 13.89
N TRP A 233 6.35 10.72 13.71
CA TRP A 233 7.15 10.50 12.49
C TRP A 233 7.64 9.08 12.35
N LEU A 234 8.08 8.43 13.43
CA LEU A 234 8.45 7.02 13.38
C LEU A 234 7.28 6.16 12.91
N ALA A 235 6.08 6.40 13.46
CA ALA A 235 4.87 5.71 13.04
C ALA A 235 4.55 5.97 11.57
N ASN A 236 4.72 7.21 11.09
CA ASN A 236 4.54 7.58 9.68
C ASN A 236 5.55 6.87 8.77
N THR A 237 6.83 6.85 9.14
CA THR A 237 7.88 6.13 8.40
C THR A 237 7.54 4.64 8.30
N VAL A 238 7.17 4.01 9.43
CA VAL A 238 6.74 2.61 9.45
C VAL A 238 5.51 2.39 8.55
N LEU A 239 4.54 3.31 8.57
CA LEU A 239 3.34 3.23 7.75
C LEU A 239 3.70 3.29 6.25
N VAL A 240 4.50 4.27 5.84
CA VAL A 240 4.96 4.45 4.44
C VAL A 240 5.75 3.24 3.94
N GLN A 241 6.51 2.54 4.79
CA GLN A 241 7.23 1.32 4.41
C GLN A 241 6.31 0.08 4.30
N ARG A 242 5.19 0.05 5.04
CA ARG A 242 4.25 -1.08 5.10
C ARG A 242 3.14 -1.02 4.06
N VAL A 243 2.63 0.16 3.76
CA VAL A 243 1.57 0.40 2.76
C VAL A 243 2.11 1.23 1.59
N SER A 244 1.29 1.54 0.58
CA SER A 244 1.74 2.44 -0.49
C SER A 244 1.90 3.88 0.04
N ALA A 245 2.78 4.68 -0.57
CA ALA A 245 2.98 6.08 -0.17
C ALA A 245 1.69 6.91 -0.26
N VAL A 246 0.84 6.60 -1.26
CA VAL A 246 -0.48 7.24 -1.40
C VAL A 246 -1.39 6.85 -0.22
N GLN A 247 -1.47 5.56 0.14
CA GLN A 247 -2.28 5.12 1.28
C GLN A 247 -1.80 5.70 2.60
N ALA A 248 -0.49 5.71 2.82
CA ALA A 248 0.10 6.27 4.02
C ALA A 248 -0.20 7.76 4.18
N SER A 249 -0.22 8.53 3.09
CA SER A 249 -0.45 9.98 3.13
C SER A 249 -1.92 10.38 3.25
N LEU A 250 -2.89 9.48 3.05
CA LEU A 250 -4.32 9.77 3.25
C LEU A 250 -4.64 10.24 4.67
N VAL A 251 -3.82 9.81 5.65
CA VAL A 251 -3.92 10.25 7.05
C VAL A 251 -3.82 11.76 7.20
N SER A 252 -3.15 12.46 6.26
CA SER A 252 -3.03 13.92 6.24
C SER A 252 -4.36 14.62 5.96
N PHE A 253 -5.26 14.01 5.19
CA PHE A 253 -6.62 14.56 4.99
C PHE A 253 -7.43 14.56 6.29
N ALA A 254 -7.15 13.63 7.21
CA ALA A 254 -7.84 13.56 8.50
C ALA A 254 -7.26 14.53 9.54
N ALA A 255 -6.10 15.16 9.29
CA ALA A 255 -5.46 16.04 10.26
C ALA A 255 -6.33 17.28 10.61
N PRO A 256 -6.96 17.97 9.65
CA PRO A 256 -7.86 19.10 9.97
C PRO A 256 -9.10 18.67 10.75
N VAL A 257 -9.63 17.46 10.50
CA VAL A 257 -10.75 16.89 11.27
C VAL A 257 -10.35 16.70 12.74
N VAL A 258 -9.15 16.15 13.00
CA VAL A 258 -8.65 15.99 14.37
C VAL A 258 -8.41 17.34 15.04
N SER A 259 -7.79 18.29 14.32
CA SER A 259 -7.55 19.65 14.83
C SER A 259 -8.85 20.33 15.22
N MET A 260 -9.87 20.26 14.37
CA MET A 260 -11.21 20.80 14.60
C MET A 260 -11.89 20.19 15.84
N LEU A 261 -11.80 18.87 16.00
CA LEU A 261 -12.34 18.18 17.19
C LEU A 261 -11.62 18.63 18.47
N LEU A 262 -10.29 18.76 18.42
CA LEU A 262 -9.51 19.23 19.57
C LEU A 262 -9.79 20.70 19.90
N GLY A 263 -9.94 21.57 18.89
CA GLY A 263 -10.35 22.97 19.09
C GLY A 263 -11.71 23.07 19.77
N THR A 264 -12.67 22.26 19.35
CA THR A 264 -14.00 22.19 19.99
C THR A 264 -13.91 21.74 21.46
N ILE A 265 -13.15 20.68 21.74
CA ILE A 265 -13.08 20.07 23.08
C ILE A 265 -12.27 20.93 24.05
N VAL A 266 -11.14 21.48 23.59
CA VAL A 266 -10.15 22.16 24.44
C VAL A 266 -10.40 23.66 24.50
N LEU A 267 -10.73 24.28 23.37
CA LEU A 267 -10.93 25.73 23.25
C LEU A 267 -12.40 26.14 23.29
N GLY A 268 -13.34 25.18 23.24
CA GLY A 268 -14.78 25.44 23.26
C GLY A 268 -15.31 26.05 21.95
N GLU A 269 -14.58 25.88 20.85
CA GLU A 269 -14.97 26.41 19.53
C GLU A 269 -16.29 25.81 19.05
N ARG A 270 -17.15 26.63 18.44
CA ARG A 270 -18.43 26.16 17.88
C ARG A 270 -18.25 25.74 16.43
N LEU A 271 -18.56 24.49 16.15
CA LEU A 271 -18.55 23.95 14.78
C LEU A 271 -19.85 24.27 14.04
N SER A 272 -19.73 24.76 12.82
CA SER A 272 -20.86 24.90 11.91
C SER A 272 -21.33 23.54 11.39
N ALA A 273 -22.60 23.43 10.99
CA ALA A 273 -23.14 22.22 10.36
C ALA A 273 -22.35 21.84 9.09
N LEU A 274 -21.86 22.83 8.35
CA LEU A 274 -21.01 22.62 7.17
C LEU A 274 -19.69 21.94 7.52
N GLN A 275 -19.00 22.39 8.57
CA GLN A 275 -17.74 21.80 9.03
C GLN A 275 -17.90 20.35 9.49
N VAL A 276 -19.01 20.04 10.20
CA VAL A 276 -19.33 18.66 10.60
C VAL A 276 -19.60 17.78 9.38
N GLY A 277 -20.39 18.26 8.42
CA GLY A 277 -20.65 17.54 7.17
C GLY A 277 -19.38 17.30 6.34
N ALA A 278 -18.51 18.31 6.26
CA ALA A 278 -17.23 18.23 5.57
C ALA A 278 -16.28 17.21 6.22
N ALA A 279 -16.18 17.18 7.55
CA ALA A 279 -15.42 16.17 8.26
C ALA A 279 -15.95 14.75 8.02
N GLY A 280 -17.27 14.57 8.01
CA GLY A 280 -17.90 13.29 7.66
C GLY A 280 -17.54 12.84 6.24
N LEU A 281 -17.52 13.76 5.28
CA LEU A 281 -17.14 13.50 3.89
C LEU A 281 -15.67 13.04 3.76
N VAL A 282 -14.75 13.69 4.48
CA VAL A 282 -13.33 13.32 4.52
C VAL A 282 -13.16 11.88 5.03
N VAL A 283 -13.78 11.55 6.17
CA VAL A 283 -13.71 10.21 6.76
C VAL A 283 -14.28 9.16 5.80
N ALA A 284 -15.45 9.43 5.20
CA ALA A 284 -16.08 8.53 4.24
C ALA A 284 -15.20 8.28 3.01
N ALA A 285 -14.52 9.31 2.50
CA ALA A 285 -13.61 9.20 1.36
C ALA A 285 -12.37 8.37 1.67
N ILE A 286 -11.74 8.58 2.84
CA ILE A 286 -10.57 7.80 3.29
C ILE A 286 -10.94 6.33 3.48
N VAL A 287 -12.07 6.04 4.13
CA VAL A 287 -12.56 4.67 4.30
C VAL A 287 -12.85 4.02 2.94
N SER A 288 -13.51 4.75 2.04
CA SER A 288 -13.84 4.28 0.69
C SER A 288 -12.62 4.00 -0.18
N PHE A 289 -11.53 4.73 0.04
CA PHE A 289 -10.25 4.50 -0.63
C PHE A 289 -9.63 3.16 -0.24
N GLY A 290 -9.72 2.80 1.04
CA GLY A 290 -9.18 1.55 1.60
C GLY A 290 -9.95 0.31 1.19
N LEU A 291 -11.21 0.45 0.75
CA LEU A 291 -12.01 -0.66 0.24
C LEU A 291 -11.38 -1.21 -1.05
N PRO A 292 -11.40 -2.55 -1.25
CA PRO A 292 -10.92 -3.16 -2.48
C PRO A 292 -11.58 -2.51 -3.70
N SER A 293 -10.76 -2.03 -4.64
CA SER A 293 -11.26 -1.59 -5.94
C SER A 293 -11.93 -2.79 -6.60
N ARG A 294 -13.21 -2.67 -6.98
CA ARG A 294 -13.96 -3.71 -7.71
C ARG A 294 -13.44 -3.97 -9.14
N ARG A 295 -12.24 -3.50 -9.48
CA ARG A 295 -11.57 -3.84 -10.74
C ARG A 295 -10.62 -5.02 -10.46
N PRO A 296 -10.76 -6.17 -11.15
CA PRO A 296 -9.82 -7.27 -11.01
C PRO A 296 -8.42 -6.74 -11.34
N GLY A 297 -7.51 -6.81 -10.37
CA GLY A 297 -6.09 -6.53 -10.59
C GLY A 297 -5.32 -7.84 -10.79
N PRO A 298 -4.17 -7.80 -11.49
CA PRO A 298 -3.42 -9.01 -11.87
C PRO A 298 -2.87 -9.82 -10.69
N HIS A 299 -2.80 -9.23 -9.48
CA HIS A 299 -2.43 -9.98 -8.28
C HIS A 299 -3.54 -10.89 -7.71
N ARG A 300 -4.78 -10.78 -8.20
CA ARG A 300 -5.84 -11.75 -7.90
C ARG A 300 -5.62 -13.07 -8.64
N GLU A 301 -4.94 -13.03 -9.79
CA GLU A 301 -4.74 -14.19 -10.68
C GLU A 301 -3.90 -15.32 -10.06
N VAL A 302 -2.86 -14.97 -9.30
CA VAL A 302 -2.00 -15.98 -8.64
C VAL A 302 -2.70 -16.58 -7.41
N GLY A 303 -3.60 -15.83 -6.77
CA GLY A 303 -4.41 -16.30 -5.65
C GLY A 303 -5.56 -17.19 -6.11
N ALA A 304 -6.24 -16.82 -7.20
CA ALA A 304 -7.37 -17.55 -7.75
C ALA A 304 -6.95 -18.94 -8.26
N ILE A 305 -5.83 -19.04 -9.00
CA ILE A 305 -5.38 -20.34 -9.51
C ILE A 305 -4.88 -21.27 -8.41
N LEU A 306 -4.26 -20.70 -7.36
CA LEU A 306 -3.86 -21.48 -6.18
C LEU A 306 -5.08 -21.92 -5.38
N GLU A 307 -6.09 -21.07 -5.23
CA GLU A 307 -7.36 -21.43 -4.58
C GLU A 307 -8.09 -22.51 -5.39
N LEU A 308 -8.14 -22.40 -6.72
CA LEU A 308 -8.68 -23.45 -7.61
C LEU A 308 -7.93 -24.77 -7.42
N ALA A 309 -6.59 -24.75 -7.43
CA ALA A 309 -5.80 -25.97 -7.22
C ALA A 309 -6.02 -26.59 -5.83
N ILE A 310 -6.13 -25.77 -4.78
CA ILE A 310 -6.43 -26.24 -3.42
C ILE A 310 -7.80 -26.91 -3.38
N LEU A 311 -8.84 -26.23 -3.88
CA LEU A 311 -10.20 -26.74 -3.86
C LEU A 311 -10.36 -27.98 -4.73
N GLY A 312 -9.72 -28.00 -5.91
CA GLY A 312 -9.72 -29.13 -6.85
C GLY A 312 -9.14 -30.40 -6.23
N PHE A 313 -7.93 -30.33 -5.66
CA PHE A 313 -7.35 -31.50 -4.99
C PHE A 313 -8.13 -31.95 -3.75
N LEU A 314 -8.76 -31.01 -3.02
CA LEU A 314 -9.60 -31.34 -1.86
C LEU A 314 -10.99 -31.87 -2.26
N ALA A 315 -11.41 -31.69 -3.51
CA ALA A 315 -12.64 -32.25 -4.05
C ALA A 315 -12.50 -33.76 -4.35
N GLU A 316 -11.29 -34.17 -4.75
CA GLU A 316 -10.90 -35.57 -4.95
C GLU A 316 -10.78 -36.29 -3.61
N ASP A 317 -9.90 -35.80 -2.71
CA ASP A 317 -9.63 -36.43 -1.43
C ASP A 317 -9.37 -35.40 -0.30
N PRO A 318 -9.72 -35.69 0.96
CA PRO A 318 -9.20 -34.96 2.11
C PRO A 318 -7.69 -35.13 2.24
N LEU A 319 -6.94 -34.02 2.35
CA LEU A 319 -5.48 -34.03 2.30
C LEU A 319 -4.83 -33.30 3.47
N HIS A 320 -3.65 -33.77 3.87
CA HIS A 320 -2.76 -33.00 4.73
C HIS A 320 -2.16 -31.82 3.97
N ALA A 321 -1.93 -30.69 4.65
CA ALA A 321 -1.32 -29.50 4.04
C ALA A 321 0.00 -29.78 3.32
N TYR A 322 0.83 -30.67 3.87
CA TYR A 322 2.10 -31.08 3.25
C TYR A 322 1.90 -31.86 1.95
N GLU A 323 0.94 -32.78 1.91
CA GLU A 323 0.63 -33.57 0.72
C GLU A 323 -0.01 -32.68 -0.35
N LEU A 324 -0.93 -31.82 0.05
CA LEU A 324 -1.54 -30.81 -0.80
C LEU A 324 -0.46 -29.91 -1.44
N ARG A 325 0.51 -29.43 -0.66
CA ARG A 325 1.67 -28.69 -1.19
C ARG A 325 2.42 -29.49 -2.26
N LYS A 326 2.66 -30.78 -2.01
CA LYS A 326 3.39 -31.66 -2.93
C LYS A 326 2.61 -31.86 -4.23
N ARG A 327 1.30 -32.10 -4.16
CA ARG A 327 0.42 -32.25 -5.34
C ARG A 327 0.35 -30.95 -6.16
N ILE A 328 0.11 -29.81 -5.51
CA ILE A 328 0.10 -28.49 -6.17
C ILE A 328 1.46 -28.16 -6.78
N SER A 329 2.56 -28.44 -6.08
CA SER A 329 3.91 -28.19 -6.61
C SER A 329 4.22 -29.04 -7.84
N LYS A 330 3.66 -30.24 -7.97
CA LYS A 330 3.81 -31.07 -9.18
C LYS A 330 3.00 -30.52 -10.35
N LEU A 331 1.79 -30.00 -10.08
CA LEU A 331 0.92 -29.45 -11.12
C LEU A 331 1.39 -28.08 -11.62
N VAL A 332 1.86 -27.21 -10.72
CA VAL A 332 2.17 -25.79 -11.01
C VAL A 332 3.68 -25.48 -10.99
N GLY A 333 4.47 -26.28 -10.27
CA GLY A 333 5.82 -25.91 -9.82
C GLY A 333 6.93 -25.92 -10.86
N HIS A 334 6.69 -26.36 -12.10
CA HIS A 334 7.68 -26.28 -13.18
C HIS A 334 7.97 -24.83 -13.61
N VAL A 335 7.07 -23.90 -13.31
CA VAL A 335 7.18 -22.48 -13.68
C VAL A 335 7.41 -21.61 -12.45
N ARG A 336 6.78 -21.94 -11.32
CA ARG A 336 7.00 -21.24 -10.05
C ARG A 336 6.75 -22.15 -8.85
N PRO A 337 7.76 -22.40 -7.98
CA PRO A 337 7.59 -23.25 -6.82
C PRO A 337 6.61 -22.64 -5.80
N VAL A 338 5.69 -23.46 -5.30
CA VAL A 338 4.74 -23.07 -4.24
C VAL A 338 5.43 -23.19 -2.89
N SER A 339 5.59 -22.06 -2.19
CA SER A 339 6.20 -22.00 -0.86
C SER A 339 5.15 -22.15 0.25
N ASP A 340 5.59 -22.53 1.46
CA ASP A 340 4.72 -22.52 2.64
C ASP A 340 4.12 -21.12 2.91
N GLY A 341 4.85 -20.07 2.50
CA GLY A 341 4.41 -18.67 2.58
C GLY A 341 3.25 -18.28 1.67
N SER A 342 2.84 -19.12 0.71
CA SER A 342 1.64 -18.90 -0.11
C SER A 342 0.51 -19.88 0.19
N LEU A 343 0.82 -21.14 0.49
CA LEU A 343 -0.19 -22.18 0.73
C LEU A 343 -0.95 -21.99 2.05
N TYR A 344 -0.25 -21.84 3.19
CA TYR A 344 -0.90 -21.75 4.49
C TYR A 344 -1.78 -20.49 4.64
N PRO A 345 -1.37 -19.31 4.16
CA PRO A 345 -2.25 -18.15 4.12
C PRO A 345 -3.48 -18.37 3.24
N ALA A 346 -3.36 -19.09 2.11
CA ALA A 346 -4.50 -19.43 1.25
C ALA A 346 -5.48 -20.37 1.95
N LEU A 347 -4.99 -21.45 2.57
CA LEU A 347 -5.82 -22.35 3.39
C LEU A 347 -6.54 -21.61 4.53
N GLN A 348 -5.87 -20.66 5.18
CA GLN A 348 -6.49 -19.86 6.23
C GLN A 348 -7.61 -18.94 5.68
N ARG A 349 -7.42 -18.37 4.48
CA ARG A 349 -8.47 -17.58 3.80
C ARG A 349 -9.67 -18.45 3.42
N LEU A 350 -9.44 -19.60 2.81
CA LEU A 350 -10.50 -20.54 2.41
C LEU A 350 -11.29 -21.03 3.63
N ARG A 351 -10.61 -21.34 4.73
CA ARG A 351 -11.26 -21.73 5.99
C ARG A 351 -12.10 -20.60 6.61
N ARG A 352 -11.62 -19.34 6.55
CA ARG A 352 -12.40 -18.18 7.01
C ARG A 352 -13.64 -17.92 6.15
N ARG A 353 -13.63 -18.35 4.89
CA ARG A 353 -14.78 -18.34 3.98
C ARG A 353 -15.64 -19.61 4.11
N GLU A 354 -15.32 -20.48 5.07
CA GLU A 354 -16.02 -21.74 5.31
C GLU A 354 -15.99 -22.71 4.11
N LEU A 355 -15.04 -22.54 3.20
CA LEU A 355 -14.92 -23.39 2.01
C LEU A 355 -14.20 -24.70 2.29
N VAL A 356 -13.33 -24.72 3.31
CA VAL A 356 -12.59 -25.91 3.74
C VAL A 356 -12.68 -26.07 5.26
N THR A 357 -12.82 -27.30 5.72
CA THR A 357 -12.75 -27.66 7.14
C THR A 357 -11.36 -28.16 7.49
N ARG A 358 -11.07 -28.21 8.79
CA ARG A 358 -9.81 -28.70 9.32
C ARG A 358 -10.06 -29.62 10.50
N THR A 359 -9.69 -30.88 10.36
CA THR A 359 -9.82 -31.89 11.41
C THR A 359 -8.43 -32.33 11.86
N PRO A 360 -8.18 -32.44 13.18
CA PRO A 360 -6.96 -33.07 13.67
C PRO A 360 -6.99 -34.56 13.34
N ALA A 361 -5.96 -35.07 12.65
CA ALA A 361 -5.75 -36.51 12.52
C ALA A 361 -4.75 -36.99 13.58
N PRO A 362 -5.00 -38.14 14.23
CA PRO A 362 -4.02 -38.78 15.10
C PRO A 362 -2.76 -39.09 14.30
N GLY A 363 -1.61 -38.62 14.77
CA GLY A 363 -0.32 -38.99 14.20
C GLY A 363 0.29 -40.12 15.02
N GLU A 364 0.75 -41.18 14.37
CA GLU A 364 1.67 -42.14 14.99
C GLU A 364 2.99 -41.40 15.30
N GLY A 365 3.15 -40.97 16.56
CA GLY A 365 4.43 -40.50 17.12
C GLY A 365 4.90 -39.08 16.74
N GLY A 366 4.02 -38.18 16.27
CA GLY A 366 4.40 -36.79 15.89
C GLY A 366 3.31 -35.74 16.13
N PRO A 367 3.61 -34.43 15.95
CA PRO A 367 2.63 -33.37 16.16
C PRO A 367 1.38 -33.58 15.29
N ALA A 368 0.20 -33.33 15.87
CA ALA A 368 -1.10 -33.57 15.23
C ALA A 368 -1.15 -32.99 13.81
N ARG A 369 -1.27 -33.88 12.81
CA ARG A 369 -1.30 -33.48 11.40
C ARG A 369 -2.70 -33.00 11.07
N GLN A 370 -2.79 -31.80 10.50
CA GLN A 370 -4.07 -31.20 10.13
C GLN A 370 -4.50 -31.75 8.77
N VAL A 371 -5.65 -32.41 8.71
CA VAL A 371 -6.32 -32.81 7.46
C VAL A 371 -7.28 -31.69 7.08
N PHE A 372 -7.23 -31.29 5.82
CA PHE A 372 -8.19 -30.36 5.22
C PHE A 372 -9.17 -31.15 4.37
N ALA A 373 -10.44 -30.79 4.45
CA ALA A 373 -11.50 -31.38 3.63
C ALA A 373 -12.34 -30.25 3.01
N LEU A 374 -12.86 -30.50 1.81
CA LEU A 374 -13.76 -29.57 1.13
C LEU A 374 -15.14 -29.61 1.79
N THR A 375 -15.79 -28.44 1.86
CA THR A 375 -17.19 -28.31 2.31
C THR A 375 -18.14 -28.25 1.12
N ASP A 376 -19.45 -28.30 1.37
CA ASP A 376 -20.46 -28.08 0.32
C ASP A 376 -20.34 -26.67 -0.29
N ALA A 377 -20.13 -25.64 0.53
CA ALA A 377 -19.85 -24.28 0.04
C ALA A 377 -18.56 -24.23 -0.79
N GLY A 378 -17.56 -25.03 -0.41
CA GLY A 378 -16.32 -25.22 -1.16
C GLY A 378 -16.53 -25.86 -2.53
N ARG A 379 -17.41 -26.86 -2.64
CA ARG A 379 -17.78 -27.49 -3.91
C ARG A 379 -18.47 -26.50 -4.84
N VAL A 380 -19.42 -25.71 -4.32
CA VAL A 380 -20.11 -24.67 -5.11
C VAL A 380 -19.12 -23.62 -5.62
N GLU A 381 -18.17 -23.16 -4.78
CA GLU A 381 -17.16 -22.21 -5.23
C GLU A 381 -16.18 -22.81 -6.24
N LEU A 382 -15.81 -24.09 -6.09
CA LEU A 382 -14.98 -24.81 -7.06
C LEU A 382 -15.67 -24.89 -8.43
N GLU A 383 -16.95 -25.29 -8.44
CA GLU A 383 -17.75 -25.34 -9.66
C GLU A 383 -17.84 -23.95 -10.31
N ARG A 384 -18.09 -22.90 -9.52
CA ARG A 384 -18.10 -21.51 -10.02
C ARG A 384 -16.77 -21.11 -10.65
N LEU A 385 -15.64 -21.46 -10.04
CA LEU A 385 -14.30 -21.15 -10.56
C LEU A 385 -14.00 -21.90 -11.86
N LEU A 386 -14.46 -23.16 -11.99
CA LEU A 386 -14.26 -23.97 -13.20
C LEU A 386 -15.19 -23.55 -14.35
N THR A 387 -16.42 -23.14 -14.05
CA THR A 387 -17.42 -22.72 -15.06
C THR A 387 -17.21 -21.28 -15.52
N HIS A 388 -16.67 -20.41 -14.66
CA HIS A 388 -16.46 -19.00 -14.96
C HIS A 388 -14.99 -18.57 -14.74
N PRO A 389 -14.01 -19.19 -15.41
CA PRO A 389 -12.63 -18.76 -15.34
C PRO A 389 -12.45 -17.41 -16.05
N ASP A 390 -11.55 -16.58 -15.50
CA ASP A 390 -11.14 -15.32 -16.11
C ASP A 390 -10.42 -15.59 -17.44
N ASP A 391 -10.48 -14.64 -18.38
CA ASP A 391 -9.86 -14.83 -19.71
C ASP A 391 -8.35 -15.09 -19.61
N LEU A 392 -7.66 -14.49 -18.63
CA LEU A 392 -6.23 -14.74 -18.41
C LEU A 392 -5.93 -16.15 -17.90
N ASP A 393 -6.89 -16.81 -17.25
CA ASP A 393 -6.73 -18.20 -16.80
C ASP A 393 -6.93 -19.18 -17.95
N ILE A 394 -7.77 -18.82 -18.93
CA ILE A 394 -7.91 -19.57 -20.18
C ILE A 394 -6.73 -19.33 -21.12
N THR A 395 -6.21 -18.10 -21.22
CA THR A 395 -5.19 -17.76 -22.23
C THR A 395 -3.76 -18.10 -21.79
N ASP A 396 -3.43 -18.03 -20.50
CA ASP A 396 -2.14 -18.51 -19.97
C ASP A 396 -2.12 -20.04 -19.91
N ARG A 397 -1.15 -20.67 -20.59
CA ARG A 397 -1.07 -22.14 -20.69
C ARG A 397 -0.94 -22.83 -19.33
N ASN A 398 -0.16 -22.26 -18.41
CA ASN A 398 0.11 -22.91 -17.12
C ASN A 398 -1.11 -22.83 -16.20
N LYS A 399 -1.83 -21.70 -16.24
CA LYS A 399 -3.10 -21.56 -15.52
C LYS A 399 -4.18 -22.46 -16.13
N TYR A 400 -4.25 -22.50 -17.46
CA TYR A 400 -5.20 -23.35 -18.17
C TYR A 400 -5.01 -24.83 -17.83
N PHE A 401 -3.78 -25.31 -17.64
CA PHE A 401 -3.53 -26.68 -17.20
C PHE A 401 -4.06 -26.99 -15.80
N VAL A 402 -4.13 -26.01 -14.91
CA VAL A 402 -4.77 -26.19 -13.59
C VAL A 402 -6.28 -26.33 -13.74
N ILE A 403 -6.91 -25.50 -14.60
CA ILE A 403 -8.34 -25.66 -14.92
C ILE A 403 -8.58 -27.05 -15.50
N LEU A 404 -7.78 -27.42 -16.51
CA LEU A 404 -7.91 -28.69 -17.22
C LEU A 404 -7.77 -29.91 -16.30
N ALA A 405 -6.89 -29.85 -15.29
CA ALA A 405 -6.72 -30.93 -14.32
C ALA A 405 -8.02 -31.28 -13.57
N PHE A 406 -8.91 -30.30 -13.37
CA PHE A 406 -10.13 -30.45 -12.57
C PHE A 406 -11.43 -30.29 -13.39
N LEU A 407 -11.36 -30.12 -14.71
CA LEU A 407 -12.55 -30.01 -15.57
C LEU A 407 -13.44 -31.25 -15.51
N HIS A 408 -12.87 -32.42 -15.22
CA HIS A 408 -13.62 -33.68 -15.06
C HIS A 408 -14.68 -33.63 -13.93
N LEU A 409 -14.61 -32.63 -13.04
CA LEU A 409 -15.58 -32.39 -11.98
C LEU A 409 -16.85 -31.68 -12.48
N LEU A 410 -16.88 -31.20 -13.72
CA LEU A 410 -18.03 -30.54 -14.32
C LEU A 410 -18.83 -31.49 -15.24
N PRO A 411 -20.11 -31.22 -15.50
CA PRO A 411 -20.87 -31.90 -16.57
C PRO A 411 -20.27 -31.66 -17.97
N ALA A 412 -20.44 -32.62 -18.88
CA ALA A 412 -19.90 -32.56 -20.25
C ALA A 412 -20.19 -31.25 -21.02
N PRO A 413 -21.39 -30.64 -20.94
CA PRO A 413 -21.65 -29.35 -21.59
C PRO A 413 -20.73 -28.23 -21.09
N ALA A 414 -20.57 -28.12 -19.77
CA ALA A 414 -19.73 -27.10 -19.15
C ALA A 414 -18.24 -27.34 -19.42
N GLN A 415 -17.80 -28.60 -19.48
CA GLN A 415 -16.45 -28.94 -19.94
C GLN A 415 -16.23 -28.43 -21.37
N ALA A 416 -17.15 -28.75 -22.28
CA ALA A 416 -17.07 -28.36 -23.68
C ALA A 416 -17.07 -26.84 -23.88
N ASP A 417 -17.79 -26.07 -23.05
CA ASP A 417 -17.77 -24.61 -23.10
C ASP A 417 -16.38 -24.03 -22.81
N ILE A 418 -15.68 -24.55 -21.79
CA ILE A 418 -14.31 -24.11 -21.46
C ILE A 418 -13.31 -24.50 -22.56
N LEU A 419 -13.41 -25.73 -23.08
CA LEU A 419 -12.56 -26.18 -24.17
C LEU A 419 -12.79 -25.35 -25.45
N ARG A 420 -14.03 -24.95 -25.75
CA ARG A 420 -14.36 -24.06 -26.88
C ARG A 420 -13.75 -22.67 -26.70
N ARG A 421 -13.86 -22.05 -25.52
CA ARG A 421 -13.22 -20.76 -25.23
C ARG A 421 -11.70 -20.81 -25.44
N ARG A 422 -11.05 -21.89 -25.02
CA ARG A 422 -9.60 -22.09 -25.27
C ARG A 422 -9.31 -22.27 -26.76
N LEU A 423 -10.12 -23.04 -27.48
CA LEU A 423 -9.95 -23.27 -28.91
C LEU A 423 -10.08 -21.95 -29.70
N GLU A 424 -11.12 -21.17 -29.43
CA GLU A 424 -11.34 -19.84 -30.03
C GLU A 424 -10.13 -18.92 -29.84
N PHE A 425 -9.56 -18.90 -28.63
CA PHE A 425 -8.34 -18.14 -28.36
C PHE A 425 -7.13 -18.65 -29.16
N LEU A 426 -6.97 -19.96 -29.33
CA LEU A 426 -5.85 -20.53 -30.09
C LEU A 426 -6.01 -20.33 -31.61
N GLU A 427 -7.24 -20.13 -32.08
CA GLU A 427 -7.57 -19.88 -33.48
C GLU A 427 -7.53 -18.39 -33.87
N ASP A 428 -7.47 -17.47 -32.90
CA ASP A 428 -7.34 -16.05 -33.16
C ASP A 428 -6.08 -15.74 -34.00
N PRO A 429 -6.23 -15.23 -35.24
CA PRO A 429 -5.10 -14.94 -36.13
C PRO A 429 -4.19 -13.81 -35.61
N ARG A 430 -4.66 -13.00 -34.67
CA ARG A 430 -3.87 -11.92 -34.03
C ARG A 430 -2.97 -12.46 -32.91
N ARG A 431 -3.13 -13.72 -32.52
CA ARG A 431 -2.35 -14.35 -31.46
C ARG A 431 -0.94 -14.67 -31.93
N GLY A 432 0.06 -14.05 -31.31
CA GLY A 432 1.46 -14.42 -31.55
C GLY A 432 2.47 -13.51 -30.88
N PHE A 433 3.74 -13.87 -31.02
CA PHE A 433 4.86 -13.05 -30.57
C PHE A 433 5.35 -12.17 -31.72
N PHE A 434 5.89 -10.99 -31.36
CA PHE A 434 6.46 -10.02 -32.31
C PHE A 434 5.44 -9.57 -33.36
N LEU A 435 4.49 -8.73 -32.93
CA LEU A 435 3.44 -8.17 -33.80
C LEU A 435 3.99 -6.99 -34.62
N VAL A 436 3.61 -6.91 -35.90
CA VAL A 436 3.82 -5.77 -36.79
C VAL A 436 2.49 -5.53 -37.50
N GLU A 437 1.95 -4.31 -37.45
CA GLU A 437 0.63 -3.97 -38.04
C GLU A 437 -0.48 -4.95 -37.60
N ASP A 438 -0.52 -5.28 -36.30
CA ASP A 438 -1.49 -6.19 -35.67
C ASP A 438 -1.53 -7.63 -36.21
N ARG A 439 -0.52 -8.05 -36.97
CA ARG A 439 -0.29 -9.46 -37.33
C ARG A 439 0.99 -10.01 -36.68
N PRO A 440 1.01 -11.28 -36.26
CA PRO A 440 2.25 -11.94 -35.88
C PRO A 440 3.20 -12.02 -37.09
N GLN A 441 4.48 -11.73 -36.87
CA GLN A 441 5.49 -11.97 -37.91
C GLN A 441 5.54 -13.46 -38.28
N ARG A 442 6.11 -13.81 -39.43
CA ARG A 442 6.40 -15.21 -39.79
C ARG A 442 7.83 -15.59 -39.44
N GLU A 443 8.10 -16.89 -39.40
CA GLU A 443 9.40 -17.41 -38.94
C GLU A 443 10.53 -16.96 -39.88
N ASP A 444 10.24 -16.91 -41.18
CA ASP A 444 11.07 -16.39 -42.26
C ASP A 444 11.23 -14.86 -42.25
N GLU A 445 10.29 -14.13 -41.63
CA GLU A 445 10.37 -12.67 -41.46
C GLU A 445 11.29 -12.27 -40.28
N LEU A 446 11.60 -13.22 -39.39
CA LEU A 446 12.37 -12.97 -38.17
C LEU A 446 13.87 -13.19 -38.38
N ARG A 447 14.64 -12.10 -38.38
CA ARG A 447 16.11 -12.15 -38.53
C ARG A 447 16.87 -12.83 -37.38
N SER A 448 16.25 -12.94 -36.19
CA SER A 448 16.89 -13.52 -35.01
C SER A 448 16.50 -14.99 -34.87
N PRO A 449 17.47 -15.93 -34.85
CA PRO A 449 17.16 -17.36 -34.68
C PRO A 449 16.44 -17.65 -33.35
N PHE A 450 16.66 -16.83 -32.32
CA PHE A 450 15.95 -16.94 -31.04
C PHE A 450 14.48 -16.53 -31.15
N ARG A 451 14.17 -15.47 -31.89
CA ARG A 451 12.78 -15.03 -32.10
C ARG A 451 12.03 -16.00 -33.00
N ALA A 452 12.67 -16.46 -34.07
CA ALA A 452 12.16 -17.54 -34.93
C ALA A 452 11.86 -18.80 -34.09
N GLY A 453 12.79 -19.20 -33.23
CA GLY A 453 12.61 -20.33 -32.31
C GLY A 453 11.43 -20.19 -31.35
N ILE A 454 11.23 -19.01 -30.73
CA ILE A 454 10.04 -18.75 -29.87
C ILE A 454 8.75 -18.93 -30.69
N GLN A 455 8.73 -18.40 -31.90
CA GLN A 455 7.55 -18.46 -32.74
C GLN A 455 7.26 -19.87 -33.24
N HIS A 456 8.30 -20.63 -33.60
CA HIS A 456 8.22 -22.04 -33.93
C HIS A 456 7.62 -22.85 -32.77
N ILE A 457 8.21 -22.73 -31.56
CA ILE A 457 7.73 -23.43 -30.36
C ILE A 457 6.26 -23.08 -30.08
N ALA A 458 5.89 -21.81 -30.17
CA ALA A 458 4.53 -21.36 -29.93
C ALA A 458 3.53 -21.94 -30.95
N ARG A 459 3.88 -21.95 -32.25
CA ARG A 459 3.02 -22.51 -33.31
C ARG A 459 2.86 -24.01 -33.16
N THR A 460 3.96 -24.74 -32.96
CA THR A 460 3.95 -26.21 -32.84
C THR A 460 3.15 -26.65 -31.61
N THR A 461 3.36 -26.00 -30.46
CA THR A 461 2.58 -26.30 -29.23
C THR A 461 1.11 -25.96 -29.39
N SER A 462 0.77 -24.83 -30.03
CA SER A 462 -0.63 -24.45 -30.29
C SER A 462 -1.32 -25.38 -31.26
N ALA A 463 -0.62 -25.87 -32.30
CA ALA A 463 -1.17 -26.82 -33.25
C ALA A 463 -1.51 -28.16 -32.57
N ALA A 464 -0.62 -28.66 -31.72
CA ALA A 464 -0.87 -29.87 -30.93
C ALA A 464 -2.06 -29.70 -29.97
N GLU A 465 -2.15 -28.54 -29.30
CA GLU A 465 -3.24 -28.23 -28.37
C GLU A 465 -4.59 -28.14 -29.10
N ARG A 466 -4.67 -27.42 -30.22
CA ARG A 466 -5.90 -27.33 -31.04
C ARG A 466 -6.37 -28.71 -31.52
N ALA A 467 -5.45 -29.54 -32.00
CA ALA A 467 -5.78 -30.88 -32.47
C ALA A 467 -6.34 -31.77 -31.34
N TRP A 468 -5.81 -31.65 -30.12
CA TRP A 468 -6.34 -32.34 -28.95
C TRP A 468 -7.71 -31.79 -28.53
N LEU A 469 -7.88 -30.47 -28.49
CA LEU A 469 -9.15 -29.82 -28.15
C LEU A 469 -10.27 -30.23 -29.10
N ALA A 470 -10.04 -30.21 -30.41
CA ALA A 470 -11.02 -30.60 -31.41
C ALA A 470 -11.50 -32.05 -31.21
N ARG A 471 -10.56 -33.00 -31.07
CA ARG A 471 -10.90 -34.42 -30.81
C ARG A 471 -11.67 -34.62 -29.50
N THR A 472 -11.27 -33.89 -28.45
CA THR A 472 -11.92 -34.00 -27.13
C THR A 472 -13.34 -33.42 -27.17
N LEU A 473 -13.53 -32.29 -27.85
CA LEU A 473 -14.85 -31.69 -28.06
C LEU A 473 -15.78 -32.61 -28.85
N ASP A 474 -15.28 -33.31 -29.87
CA ASP A 474 -16.07 -34.28 -30.61
C ASP A 474 -16.46 -35.49 -29.74
N THR A 475 -15.59 -35.92 -28.83
CA THR A 475 -15.90 -37.00 -27.88
C THR A 475 -17.00 -36.58 -26.90
N LEU A 476 -16.90 -35.37 -26.33
CA LEU A 476 -17.91 -34.83 -25.40
C LEU A 476 -19.28 -34.59 -26.04
N ARG A 477 -19.36 -34.45 -27.38
CA ARG A 477 -20.63 -34.36 -28.12
C ARG A 477 -21.33 -35.72 -28.25
N LEU A 478 -20.59 -36.83 -28.16
CA LEU A 478 -21.10 -38.18 -28.37
C LEU A 478 -21.57 -38.86 -27.08
N GLU A 479 -21.24 -38.31 -25.91
CA GLU A 479 -21.78 -38.82 -24.64
C GLU A 479 -23.23 -38.33 -24.46
N PRO A 480 -24.22 -39.25 -24.32
CA PRO A 480 -25.59 -38.86 -23.99
C PRO A 480 -25.64 -38.29 -22.56
N SER A 481 -26.32 -37.15 -22.43
CA SER A 481 -26.53 -36.37 -21.20
C SER A 481 -27.14 -37.14 -20.05
#